data_AF-A0A954IDE8-F1
#
_entry.id   AF-A0A954IDE8-F1
#
_cell.length_a   1.000
_cell.length_b   1.000
_cell.length_c   1.000
_cell.angle_alpha   90.00
_cell.angle_beta   90.00
_cell.angle_gamma   90.00
#
_symmetry.space_group_name_H-M   'P 1'
#
loop_
_entity.id
_entity.type
_entity.pdbx_description
1 polymer ?
#
loop_
_entity_poly.entity_id
_entity_poly.type
_entity_poly.pdbx_seq_one_letter_code
_entity_poly.pdbx_strand_id
1 'polypeptide(L)'
;MAADPQASQVNLDNPVEIVISRIVNAPRELVWKVWTDPDHVGRWWGPAGFTTTTHSMDFRPGGSWRYTMHGPDGQDYVNRVDYIEIVAPSRLVYQLGGEVEDNAVSFRSEVTFESVDAGNPQTRITMRSIFSTPESRDLVISHYGAVEGGKQHLANLEDYLARTSAADDQHPPFSISRVIAVPRERMWQAWTECEQLVRWFGPKGASIPNATLDLRVGGMFHYHMSHPNGMEMWGRWVFRTIKPV
;
A
#
# COMPACT_ATOMS: atom_id res chain seq x y z
N MET A 1 -18.70 -31.72 -5.75
CA MET A 1 -18.08 -30.40 -6.00
C MET A 1 -17.09 -30.16 -4.88
N ALA A 2 -15.80 -30.04 -5.17
CA ALA A 2 -14.84 -29.60 -4.17
C ALA A 2 -15.14 -28.14 -3.83
N ALA A 3 -15.15 -27.78 -2.55
CA ALA A 3 -15.24 -26.38 -2.14
C ALA A 3 -14.07 -25.61 -2.77
N ASP A 4 -14.33 -24.42 -3.31
CA ASP A 4 -13.27 -23.54 -3.79
C ASP A 4 -12.29 -23.26 -2.63
N PRO A 5 -11.03 -23.72 -2.72
CA PRO A 5 -10.06 -23.55 -1.64
C PRO A 5 -9.71 -22.08 -1.38
N GLN A 6 -10.10 -21.17 -2.27
CA GLN A 6 -9.92 -19.73 -2.15
C GLN A 6 -11.20 -19.00 -1.71
N ALA A 7 -12.30 -19.71 -1.50
CA ALA A 7 -13.52 -19.10 -1.00
C ALA A 7 -13.29 -18.48 0.39
N SER A 8 -13.87 -17.30 0.59
CA SER A 8 -13.80 -16.63 1.88
C SER A 8 -14.53 -17.43 2.96
N GLN A 9 -13.83 -17.73 4.05
CA GLN A 9 -14.42 -18.35 5.25
C GLN A 9 -14.92 -17.25 6.19
N VAL A 10 -16.06 -17.51 6.85
CA VAL A 10 -16.67 -16.56 7.78
C VAL A 10 -16.88 -17.24 9.13
N ASN A 11 -16.47 -16.59 10.21
CA ASN A 11 -16.80 -16.98 11.58
C ASN A 11 -17.59 -15.85 12.27
N LEU A 12 -18.70 -16.25 12.89
CA LEU A 12 -19.68 -15.40 13.55
C LEU A 12 -19.99 -15.89 14.98
N ASP A 13 -19.12 -16.72 15.56
CA ASP A 13 -19.37 -17.38 16.86
C ASP A 13 -19.35 -16.39 18.03
N ASN A 14 -18.56 -15.32 17.90
CA ASN A 14 -18.53 -14.24 18.88
C ASN A 14 -19.62 -13.20 18.55
N PRO A 15 -20.48 -12.82 19.50
CA PRO A 15 -21.61 -11.93 19.27
C PRO A 15 -21.22 -10.49 18.93
N VAL A 16 -19.95 -10.09 19.08
CA VAL A 16 -19.48 -8.74 18.70
C VAL A 16 -18.41 -8.76 17.61
N GLU A 17 -18.17 -9.91 16.98
CA GLU A 17 -17.16 -10.03 15.93
C GLU A 17 -17.74 -10.52 14.60
N ILE A 18 -17.11 -10.04 13.54
CA ILE A 18 -17.20 -10.62 12.20
C ILE A 18 -15.79 -10.96 11.77
N VAL A 19 -15.49 -12.25 11.59
CA VAL A 19 -14.18 -12.70 11.10
C VAL A 19 -14.35 -13.25 9.70
N ILE A 20 -13.62 -12.67 8.75
CA ILE A 20 -13.59 -13.11 7.36
C ILE A 20 -12.14 -13.41 7.00
N SER A 21 -11.89 -14.58 6.42
CA SER A 21 -10.56 -14.94 5.94
C SER A 21 -10.59 -15.43 4.50
N ARG A 22 -9.51 -15.19 3.75
CA ARG A 22 -9.34 -15.64 2.36
C ARG A 22 -7.86 -15.98 2.12
N ILE A 23 -7.60 -17.00 1.31
CA ILE A 23 -6.26 -17.30 0.80
C ILE A 23 -6.15 -16.72 -0.60
N VAL A 24 -5.17 -15.84 -0.82
CA VAL A 24 -4.88 -15.23 -2.13
C VAL A 24 -3.56 -15.76 -2.68
N ASN A 25 -3.47 -15.90 -4.01
CA ASN A 25 -2.28 -16.36 -4.72
C ASN A 25 -1.28 -15.21 -4.96
N ALA A 26 -0.81 -14.59 -3.87
CA ALA A 26 0.22 -13.57 -3.92
C ALA A 26 1.16 -13.65 -2.69
N PRO A 27 2.44 -13.25 -2.84
CA PRO A 27 3.37 -13.24 -1.71
C PRO A 27 2.94 -12.17 -0.69
N ARG A 28 3.19 -12.45 0.58
CA ARG A 28 2.73 -11.61 1.70
C ARG A 28 3.21 -10.17 1.57
N GLU A 29 4.41 -9.97 1.07
CA GLU A 29 5.03 -8.66 0.87
C GLU A 29 4.29 -7.85 -0.21
N LEU A 30 3.80 -8.50 -1.27
CA LEU A 30 2.98 -7.84 -2.29
C LEU A 30 1.59 -7.51 -1.75
N VAL A 31 0.96 -8.45 -1.04
CA VAL A 31 -0.34 -8.22 -0.39
C VAL A 31 -0.25 -7.02 0.56
N TRP A 32 0.79 -6.97 1.40
CA TRP A 32 1.04 -5.86 2.31
C TRP A 32 1.22 -4.54 1.55
N LYS A 33 2.05 -4.52 0.49
CA LYS A 33 2.27 -3.32 -0.34
C LYS A 33 0.95 -2.81 -0.92
N VAL A 34 0.18 -3.67 -1.56
CA VAL A 34 -1.10 -3.32 -2.20
C VAL A 34 -2.13 -2.85 -1.18
N TRP A 35 -2.07 -3.36 0.04
CA TRP A 35 -2.97 -2.95 1.12
C TRP A 35 -2.64 -1.57 1.69
N THR A 36 -1.35 -1.24 1.79
CA THR A 36 -0.87 -0.11 2.60
C THR A 36 -0.39 1.09 1.80
N ASP A 37 -0.15 0.92 0.49
CA ASP A 37 0.30 1.99 -0.38
C ASP A 37 -0.91 2.76 -0.96
N PRO A 38 -0.97 4.11 -0.82
CA PRO A 38 -2.05 4.93 -1.37
C PRO A 38 -2.23 4.78 -2.88
N ASP A 39 -1.16 4.48 -3.64
CA ASP A 39 -1.23 4.33 -5.09
C ASP A 39 -1.99 3.05 -5.50
N HIS A 40 -2.06 2.07 -4.59
CA HIS A 40 -2.71 0.77 -4.78
C HIS A 40 -4.08 0.70 -4.13
N VAL A 41 -4.20 1.11 -2.85
CA VAL A 41 -5.39 0.86 -2.02
C VAL A 41 -6.68 1.38 -2.67
N GLY A 42 -6.66 2.58 -3.24
CA GLY A 42 -7.85 3.18 -3.88
C GLY A 42 -8.37 2.43 -5.12
N ARG A 43 -7.58 1.51 -5.71
CA ARG A 43 -7.93 0.80 -6.94
C ARG A 43 -8.69 -0.51 -6.72
N TRP A 44 -8.70 -1.00 -5.48
CA TRP A 44 -9.35 -2.28 -5.14
C TRP A 44 -10.22 -2.17 -3.89
N TRP A 45 -10.02 -1.14 -3.06
CA TRP A 45 -10.73 -0.98 -1.79
C TRP A 45 -12.24 -0.81 -1.97
N GLY A 46 -12.98 -1.71 -1.33
CA GLY A 46 -14.44 -1.70 -1.27
C GLY A 46 -15.05 -3.00 -1.83
N PRO A 47 -16.36 -3.21 -1.65
CA PRO A 47 -17.08 -4.31 -2.27
C PRO A 47 -17.24 -4.09 -3.78
N ALA A 48 -17.72 -5.11 -4.50
CA ALA A 48 -17.85 -5.06 -5.94
C ALA A 48 -18.79 -3.91 -6.38
N GLY A 49 -18.38 -3.17 -7.43
CA GLY A 49 -19.14 -2.04 -7.96
C GLY A 49 -18.88 -0.70 -7.27
N PHE A 50 -18.09 -0.67 -6.18
CA PHE A 50 -17.66 0.57 -5.55
C PHE A 50 -16.35 1.08 -6.16
N THR A 51 -16.16 2.40 -6.14
CA THR A 51 -14.85 3.03 -6.38
C THR A 51 -14.45 3.88 -5.19
N THR A 52 -13.14 4.11 -5.00
CA THR A 52 -12.63 4.83 -3.83
C THR A 52 -11.75 6.00 -4.25
N THR A 53 -12.09 7.20 -3.76
CA THR A 53 -11.24 8.39 -3.88
C THR A 53 -10.53 8.65 -2.55
N THR A 54 -9.20 8.52 -2.54
CA THR A 54 -8.37 8.87 -1.38
C THR A 54 -8.10 10.37 -1.34
N HIS A 55 -8.45 11.03 -0.24
CA HIS A 55 -8.19 12.46 -0.04
C HIS A 55 -6.85 12.71 0.67
N SER A 56 -6.50 11.87 1.63
CA SER A 56 -5.24 11.94 2.38
C SER A 56 -4.97 10.66 3.13
N MET A 57 -3.73 10.19 3.18
CA MET A 57 -3.32 8.98 3.91
C MET A 57 -2.00 9.23 4.64
N ASP A 58 -2.05 9.27 5.98
CA ASP A 58 -0.87 9.30 6.85
C ASP A 58 -0.66 7.90 7.44
N PHE A 59 0.02 7.02 6.69
CA PHE A 59 0.19 5.62 7.06
C PHE A 59 1.29 5.42 8.12
N ARG A 60 0.94 5.67 9.37
CA ARG A 60 1.76 5.41 10.57
C ARG A 60 0.84 5.18 11.78
N PRO A 61 1.31 4.55 12.86
CA PRO A 61 0.55 4.52 14.11
C PRO A 61 0.16 5.95 14.56
N GLY A 62 -1.12 6.15 14.88
CA GLY A 62 -1.71 7.45 15.20
C GLY A 62 -1.99 8.37 14.00
N GLY A 63 -1.70 7.92 12.77
CA GLY A 63 -2.09 8.60 11.54
C GLY A 63 -3.49 8.21 11.09
N SER A 64 -3.98 8.84 10.01
CA SER A 64 -5.34 8.62 9.51
C SER A 64 -5.40 8.57 7.99
N TRP A 65 -6.38 7.84 7.46
CA TRP A 65 -6.76 7.82 6.06
C TRP A 65 -8.18 8.31 5.89
N ARG A 66 -8.37 9.33 5.05
CA ARG A 66 -9.68 9.87 4.67
C ARG A 66 -9.95 9.56 3.20
N TYR A 67 -11.13 9.01 2.92
CA TYR A 67 -11.53 8.63 1.58
C TYR A 67 -13.04 8.69 1.42
N THR A 68 -13.49 8.84 0.17
CA THR A 68 -14.89 8.68 -0.20
C THR A 68 -15.03 7.37 -0.97
N MET A 69 -15.98 6.54 -0.56
CA MET A 69 -16.44 5.42 -1.38
C MET A 69 -17.64 5.87 -2.19
N HIS A 70 -17.60 5.63 -3.49
CA HIS A 70 -18.69 5.92 -4.42
C HIS A 70 -19.43 4.62 -4.70
N GLY A 71 -20.69 4.54 -4.28
CA GLY A 71 -21.55 3.39 -4.49
C GLY A 71 -22.08 3.33 -5.93
N PRO A 72 -22.45 2.12 -6.42
CA PRO A 72 -23.07 1.97 -7.75
C PRO A 72 -24.46 2.60 -7.83
N ASP A 73 -25.06 2.92 -6.69
CA ASP A 73 -26.30 3.70 -6.52
C ASP A 73 -26.12 5.21 -6.75
N GLY A 74 -24.87 5.68 -6.92
CA GLY A 74 -24.51 7.09 -7.03
C GLY A 74 -24.40 7.80 -5.69
N GLN A 75 -24.49 7.08 -4.57
CA GLN A 75 -24.32 7.63 -3.24
C GLN A 75 -22.84 7.66 -2.84
N ASP A 76 -22.42 8.77 -2.26
CA ASP A 76 -21.08 8.93 -1.70
C ASP A 76 -21.08 8.66 -0.19
N TYR A 77 -20.09 7.89 0.24
CA TYR A 77 -19.88 7.50 1.63
C TYR A 77 -18.52 8.03 2.10
N VAL A 78 -18.53 9.06 2.95
CA VAL A 78 -17.32 9.64 3.52
C VAL A 78 -16.83 8.77 4.66
N ASN A 79 -15.61 8.27 4.54
CA ASN A 79 -15.01 7.32 5.47
C ASN A 79 -13.68 7.84 6.01
N ARG A 80 -13.41 7.46 7.26
CA ARG A 80 -12.14 7.67 7.92
C ARG A 80 -11.64 6.39 8.57
N VAL A 81 -10.33 6.20 8.49
CA VAL A 81 -9.61 5.13 9.15
C VAL A 81 -8.54 5.77 10.03
N ASP A 82 -8.53 5.45 11.32
CA ASP A 82 -7.47 5.86 12.25
C ASP A 82 -6.57 4.65 12.56
N TYR A 83 -5.28 4.75 12.20
CA TYR A 83 -4.33 3.66 12.36
C TYR A 83 -3.88 3.55 13.82
N ILE A 84 -4.04 2.36 14.40
CA ILE A 84 -3.70 2.09 15.80
C ILE A 84 -2.35 1.37 15.88
N GLU A 85 -2.18 0.29 15.12
CA GLU A 85 -0.98 -0.56 15.14
C GLU A 85 -0.60 -0.95 13.72
N ILE A 86 0.70 -0.87 13.38
CA ILE A 86 1.23 -1.27 12.08
C ILE A 86 2.47 -2.12 12.32
N VAL A 87 2.40 -3.41 12.01
CA VAL A 87 3.51 -4.36 12.10
C VAL A 87 3.72 -4.94 10.71
N ALA A 88 4.61 -4.35 9.93
CA ALA A 88 4.85 -4.79 8.57
C ALA A 88 5.65 -6.11 8.53
N PRO A 89 5.34 -7.06 7.62
CA PRO A 89 4.19 -7.13 6.73
C PRO A 89 3.08 -8.07 7.27
N SER A 90 2.86 -8.14 8.59
CA SER A 90 2.08 -9.21 9.23
C SER A 90 0.77 -8.76 9.86
N ARG A 91 0.66 -7.51 10.34
CA ARG A 91 -0.51 -7.05 11.09
C ARG A 91 -0.81 -5.57 10.89
N LEU A 92 -2.09 -5.26 10.79
CA LEU A 92 -2.61 -3.91 10.73
C LEU A 92 -3.85 -3.79 11.64
N VAL A 93 -3.86 -2.83 12.55
CA VAL A 93 -5.01 -2.54 13.42
C VAL A 93 -5.43 -1.09 13.20
N TYR A 94 -6.72 -0.88 12.97
CA TYR A 94 -7.27 0.46 12.78
C TYR A 94 -8.71 0.56 13.26
N GLN A 95 -9.13 1.78 13.58
CA GLN A 95 -10.53 2.11 13.78
C GLN A 95 -11.11 2.56 12.43
N LEU A 96 -12.24 2.00 12.02
CA LEU A 96 -13.01 2.50 10.88
C LEU A 96 -14.26 3.22 11.41
N GLY A 97 -14.52 4.43 10.91
CA GLY A 97 -15.70 5.24 11.22
C GLY A 97 -15.85 6.43 10.27
N GLY A 98 -17.05 6.98 10.11
CA GLY A 98 -17.26 8.18 9.29
C GLY A 98 -16.84 9.46 10.00
N GLU A 99 -16.49 10.49 9.24
CA GLU A 99 -16.27 11.84 9.78
C GLU A 99 -17.57 12.56 10.18
N VAL A 100 -18.74 12.03 9.78
CA VAL A 100 -20.04 12.60 10.12
C VAL A 100 -20.60 11.89 11.36
N GLU A 101 -21.15 12.66 12.31
CA GLU A 101 -21.80 12.17 13.54
C GLU A 101 -22.91 11.12 13.31
N ASP A 102 -23.36 10.96 12.06
CA ASP A 102 -24.44 10.07 11.62
C ASP A 102 -23.94 8.73 11.01
N ASN A 103 -22.63 8.46 10.99
CA ASN A 103 -22.14 7.15 10.55
C ASN A 103 -22.40 6.11 11.65
N ALA A 104 -23.55 5.45 11.53
CA ALA A 104 -24.06 4.38 12.40
C ALA A 104 -23.15 3.12 12.52
N VAL A 105 -21.95 3.14 11.93
CA VAL A 105 -21.05 1.98 11.84
C VAL A 105 -19.61 2.41 12.14
N SER A 106 -19.21 2.24 13.39
CA SER A 106 -17.83 2.38 13.84
C SER A 106 -17.37 1.06 14.46
N PHE A 107 -16.24 0.52 14.01
CA PHE A 107 -15.69 -0.72 14.54
C PHE A 107 -14.17 -0.74 14.44
N ARG A 108 -13.55 -1.51 15.32
CA ARG A 108 -12.10 -1.77 15.27
C ARG A 108 -11.86 -2.94 14.33
N SER A 109 -10.98 -2.77 13.35
CA SER A 109 -10.54 -3.82 12.44
C SER A 109 -9.13 -4.27 12.81
N GLU A 110 -8.95 -5.59 12.95
CA GLU A 110 -7.65 -6.24 13.06
C GLU A 110 -7.45 -7.11 11.82
N VAL A 111 -6.41 -6.82 11.04
CA VAL A 111 -6.07 -7.55 9.82
C VAL A 111 -4.72 -8.24 10.00
N THR A 112 -4.66 -9.54 9.73
CA THR A 112 -3.41 -10.32 9.72
C THR A 112 -3.09 -10.88 8.34
N PHE A 113 -1.80 -11.01 8.06
CA PHE A 113 -1.25 -11.55 6.82
C PHE A 113 -0.25 -12.66 7.12
N GLU A 114 -0.59 -13.89 6.73
CA GLU A 114 0.18 -15.09 7.04
C GLU A 114 0.59 -15.80 5.76
N SER A 115 1.87 -16.12 5.61
CA SER A 115 2.33 -17.00 4.52
C SER A 115 1.79 -18.40 4.74
N VAL A 116 1.16 -18.99 3.72
CA VAL A 116 0.60 -20.35 3.80
C VAL A 116 1.64 -21.40 3.44
N ASP A 117 2.49 -21.11 2.47
CA ASP A 117 3.59 -21.98 2.03
C ASP A 117 4.81 -21.10 1.67
N ALA A 118 6.02 -21.58 1.99
CA ALA A 118 7.27 -20.94 1.60
C ALA A 118 7.65 -21.22 0.14
N GLY A 119 7.11 -22.29 -0.47
CA GLY A 119 7.41 -22.71 -1.85
C GLY A 119 6.43 -22.21 -2.91
N ASN A 120 5.25 -21.73 -2.52
CA ASN A 120 4.24 -21.14 -3.41
C ASN A 120 3.74 -19.84 -2.74
N PRO A 121 3.83 -18.66 -3.39
CA PRO A 121 3.50 -17.40 -2.75
C PRO A 121 1.99 -17.25 -2.54
N GLN A 122 1.46 -17.90 -1.50
CA GLN A 122 0.09 -17.77 -1.03
C GLN A 122 0.05 -17.09 0.34
N THR A 123 -0.91 -16.18 0.50
CA THR A 123 -1.11 -15.43 1.74
C THR A 123 -2.52 -15.64 2.25
N ARG A 124 -2.65 -16.04 3.51
CA ARG A 124 -3.92 -15.99 4.24
C ARG A 124 -4.09 -14.60 4.82
N ILE A 125 -5.21 -13.98 4.47
CA ILE A 125 -5.66 -12.71 5.02
C ILE A 125 -6.79 -13.02 5.99
N THR A 126 -6.72 -12.50 7.21
CA THR A 126 -7.83 -12.58 8.17
C THR A 126 -8.20 -11.18 8.61
N MET A 127 -9.44 -10.77 8.35
CA MET A 127 -10.04 -9.53 8.83
C MET A 127 -10.98 -9.84 9.98
N ARG A 128 -10.68 -9.32 11.17
CA ARG A 128 -11.54 -9.38 12.34
C ARG A 128 -12.09 -7.98 12.62
N SER A 129 -13.39 -7.80 12.39
CA SER A 129 -14.12 -6.57 12.73
C SER A 129 -14.77 -6.74 14.10
N ILE A 130 -14.52 -5.81 15.01
CA ILE A 130 -14.91 -5.86 16.42
C ILE A 130 -15.81 -4.67 16.72
N PHE A 131 -17.05 -4.98 17.08
CA PHE A 131 -18.11 -4.02 17.34
C PHE A 131 -18.27 -3.77 18.84
N SER A 132 -18.85 -2.63 19.22
CA SER A 132 -19.06 -2.30 20.63
C SER A 132 -20.18 -3.14 21.27
N THR A 133 -21.21 -3.50 20.49
CA THR A 133 -22.33 -4.31 20.98
C THR A 133 -22.80 -5.34 19.93
N PRO A 134 -23.48 -6.42 20.34
CA PRO A 134 -24.06 -7.38 19.41
C PRO A 134 -25.07 -6.76 18.45
N GLU A 135 -25.87 -5.81 18.93
CA GLU A 135 -26.89 -5.13 18.13
C GLU A 135 -26.24 -4.31 17.00
N SER A 136 -25.11 -3.65 17.26
CA SER A 136 -24.37 -2.91 16.23
C SER A 136 -23.78 -3.84 15.15
N ARG A 137 -23.30 -5.02 15.54
CA ARG A 137 -22.88 -6.06 14.60
C ARG A 137 -24.05 -6.57 13.77
N ASP A 138 -25.15 -6.93 14.40
CA ASP A 138 -26.31 -7.52 13.71
C ASP A 138 -26.98 -6.50 12.79
N LEU A 139 -26.97 -5.22 13.15
CA LEU A 139 -27.37 -4.12 12.27
C LEU A 139 -26.53 -4.09 11.00
N VAL A 140 -25.19 -4.17 11.10
CA VAL A 140 -24.35 -4.12 9.90
C VAL A 140 -24.43 -5.36 9.04
N ILE A 141 -24.66 -6.52 9.64
CA ILE A 141 -24.89 -7.76 8.91
C ILE A 141 -26.20 -7.66 8.12
N SER A 142 -27.29 -7.28 8.78
CA SER A 142 -28.63 -7.33 8.20
C SER A 142 -28.95 -6.15 7.28
N HIS A 143 -28.57 -4.94 7.65
CA HIS A 143 -28.92 -3.71 6.94
C HIS A 143 -27.89 -3.35 5.87
N TYR A 144 -26.60 -3.49 6.18
CA TYR A 144 -25.51 -3.09 5.28
C TYR A 144 -24.83 -4.28 4.57
N GLY A 145 -25.25 -5.52 4.86
CA GLY A 145 -24.70 -6.71 4.20
C GLY A 145 -23.22 -6.95 4.47
N ALA A 146 -22.72 -6.57 5.67
CA ALA A 146 -21.28 -6.53 5.99
C ALA A 146 -20.53 -7.84 5.70
N VAL A 147 -21.17 -9.00 5.88
CA VAL A 147 -20.56 -10.31 5.58
C VAL A 147 -20.28 -10.46 4.09
N GLU A 148 -21.28 -10.21 3.24
CA GLU A 148 -21.11 -10.31 1.79
C GLU A 148 -20.19 -9.21 1.25
N GLY A 149 -20.33 -7.99 1.78
CA GLY A 149 -19.43 -6.87 1.44
C GLY A 149 -17.97 -7.18 1.78
N GLY A 150 -17.70 -7.79 2.93
CA GLY A 150 -16.35 -8.20 3.34
C GLY A 150 -15.78 -9.34 2.49
N LYS A 151 -16.61 -10.31 2.06
CA LYS A 151 -16.19 -11.34 1.10
C LYS A 151 -15.81 -10.73 -0.24
N GLN A 152 -16.64 -9.82 -0.75
CA GLN A 152 -16.38 -9.11 -2.01
C GLN A 152 -15.14 -8.23 -1.92
N HIS A 153 -14.92 -7.57 -0.79
CA HIS A 153 -13.72 -6.78 -0.54
C HIS A 153 -12.42 -7.60 -0.70
N LEU A 154 -12.36 -8.80 -0.12
CA LEU A 154 -11.20 -9.69 -0.28
C LEU A 154 -11.12 -10.31 -1.68
N ALA A 155 -12.25 -10.53 -2.36
CA ALA A 155 -12.25 -11.00 -3.76
C ALA A 155 -11.71 -9.92 -4.71
N ASN A 156 -12.12 -8.65 -4.53
CA ASN A 156 -11.62 -7.52 -5.32
C ASN A 156 -10.10 -7.35 -5.15
N LEU A 157 -9.57 -7.55 -3.94
CA LEU A 157 -8.14 -7.56 -3.69
C LEU A 157 -7.44 -8.65 -4.50
N GLU A 158 -7.97 -9.88 -4.50
CA GLU A 158 -7.40 -10.98 -5.26
C GLU A 158 -7.37 -10.69 -6.76
N ASP A 159 -8.47 -10.19 -7.33
CA ASP A 159 -8.53 -9.79 -8.74
C ASP A 159 -7.52 -8.69 -9.07
N TYR A 160 -7.34 -7.74 -8.14
CA TYR A 160 -6.35 -6.68 -8.28
C TYR A 160 -4.90 -7.21 -8.20
N LEU A 161 -4.63 -8.15 -7.30
CA LEU A 161 -3.32 -8.81 -7.18
C LEU A 161 -2.97 -9.61 -8.44
N ALA A 162 -3.94 -10.35 -9.00
CA ALA A 162 -3.75 -11.09 -10.25
C ALA A 162 -3.37 -10.15 -11.42
N ARG A 163 -4.02 -8.98 -11.52
CA ARG A 163 -3.69 -7.96 -12.53
C ARG A 163 -2.35 -7.27 -12.25
N THR A 164 -2.03 -7.00 -10.99
CA THR A 164 -0.79 -6.31 -10.60
C THR A 164 0.42 -7.21 -10.80
N SER A 165 0.33 -8.50 -10.45
CA SER A 165 1.38 -9.48 -10.75
C SER A 165 1.61 -9.60 -12.26
N ALA A 166 0.54 -9.68 -13.05
CA ALA A 166 0.64 -9.73 -14.50
C ALA A 166 1.20 -8.43 -15.12
N ALA A 167 0.96 -7.27 -14.51
CA ALA A 167 1.49 -5.99 -14.98
C ALA A 167 2.96 -5.77 -14.61
N ASP A 168 3.40 -6.17 -13.41
CA ASP A 168 4.83 -6.16 -13.03
C ASP A 168 5.64 -7.13 -13.91
N ASP A 169 5.04 -8.25 -14.33
CA ASP A 169 5.66 -9.19 -15.29
C ASP A 169 5.74 -8.62 -16.72
N GLN A 170 4.82 -7.73 -17.10
CA GLN A 170 4.78 -7.08 -18.42
C GLN A 170 5.62 -5.79 -18.50
N HIS A 171 5.82 -5.10 -17.38
CA HIS A 171 6.69 -3.94 -17.25
C HIS A 171 7.67 -4.14 -16.09
N PRO A 172 8.69 -5.01 -16.25
CA PRO A 172 9.73 -5.12 -15.24
C PRO A 172 10.34 -3.73 -15.00
N PRO A 173 10.70 -3.39 -13.75
CA PRO A 173 11.36 -2.13 -13.47
C PRO A 173 12.58 -2.02 -14.36
N PHE A 174 12.69 -0.89 -15.07
CA PHE A 174 13.86 -0.61 -15.88
C PHE A 174 15.11 -0.67 -14.99
N SER A 175 15.91 -1.71 -15.18
CA SER A 175 17.10 -1.96 -14.38
C SER A 175 18.32 -1.88 -15.28
N ILE A 176 19.24 -0.98 -14.91
CA ILE A 176 20.61 -1.00 -15.41
C ILE A 176 21.47 -1.51 -14.27
N SER A 177 22.09 -2.67 -14.48
CA SER A 177 23.02 -3.26 -13.50
C SER A 177 24.44 -3.27 -14.07
N ARG A 178 25.41 -2.91 -13.24
CA ARG A 178 26.83 -3.05 -13.56
C ARG A 178 27.62 -3.41 -12.31
N VAL A 179 28.53 -4.37 -12.47
CA VAL A 179 29.51 -4.71 -11.43
C VAL A 179 30.70 -3.77 -11.58
N ILE A 180 31.04 -3.08 -10.48
CA ILE A 180 32.18 -2.17 -10.41
C ILE A 180 33.07 -2.65 -9.27
N ALA A 181 34.34 -2.93 -9.57
CA ALA A 181 35.30 -3.45 -8.61
C ALA A 181 35.85 -2.33 -7.70
N VAL A 182 35.03 -1.86 -6.75
CA VAL A 182 35.41 -0.88 -5.71
C VAL A 182 34.77 -1.25 -4.37
N PRO A 183 35.35 -0.83 -3.23
CA PRO A 183 34.72 -0.99 -1.92
C PRO A 183 33.32 -0.36 -1.87
N ARG A 184 32.41 -0.96 -1.09
CA ARG A 184 31.01 -0.52 -1.00
C ARG A 184 30.90 0.89 -0.42
N GLU A 185 31.80 1.26 0.48
CA GLU A 185 31.93 2.60 1.06
C GLU A 185 32.26 3.64 -0.01
N ARG A 186 33.15 3.30 -0.94
CA ARG A 186 33.50 4.20 -2.05
C ARG A 186 32.36 4.36 -3.04
N MET A 187 31.61 3.28 -3.30
CA MET A 187 30.38 3.37 -4.09
C MET A 187 29.35 4.27 -3.40
N TRP A 188 29.18 4.14 -2.09
CA TRP A 188 28.28 4.98 -1.32
C TRP A 188 28.65 6.45 -1.37
N GLN A 189 29.91 6.80 -1.12
CA GLN A 189 30.40 8.18 -1.23
C GLN A 189 30.13 8.77 -2.62
N ALA A 190 30.34 7.99 -3.68
CA ALA A 190 30.08 8.44 -5.05
C ALA A 190 28.61 8.85 -5.30
N TRP A 191 27.67 8.28 -4.55
CA TRP A 191 26.24 8.57 -4.62
C TRP A 191 25.74 9.57 -3.58
N THR A 192 26.48 9.77 -2.50
CA THR A 192 26.02 10.50 -1.30
C THR A 192 26.81 11.74 -0.97
N GLU A 193 27.93 11.98 -1.66
CA GLU A 193 28.68 13.23 -1.60
C GLU A 193 28.41 14.04 -2.88
N CYS A 194 27.87 15.25 -2.72
CA CYS A 194 27.50 16.10 -3.85
C CYS A 194 28.67 16.33 -4.80
N GLU A 195 29.86 16.60 -4.26
CA GLU A 195 31.09 16.84 -5.02
C GLU A 195 31.54 15.65 -5.86
N GLN A 196 31.21 14.42 -5.45
CA GLN A 196 31.49 13.22 -6.22
C GLN A 196 30.42 12.99 -7.27
N LEU A 197 29.15 13.08 -6.87
CA LEU A 197 27.99 12.78 -7.72
C LEU A 197 28.00 13.64 -9.00
N VAL A 198 28.25 14.95 -8.88
CA VAL A 198 28.27 15.87 -10.03
C VAL A 198 29.37 15.59 -11.06
N ARG A 199 30.40 14.79 -10.71
CA ARG A 199 31.53 14.48 -11.62
C ARG A 199 31.20 13.40 -12.64
N TRP A 200 30.22 12.55 -12.35
CA TRP A 200 29.94 11.36 -13.16
C TRP A 200 28.46 11.18 -13.46
N PHE A 201 27.56 11.79 -12.68
CA PHE A 201 26.13 11.65 -12.86
C PHE A 201 25.66 12.35 -14.15
N GLY A 202 24.94 11.60 -14.99
CA GLY A 202 24.42 12.07 -16.28
C GLY A 202 24.95 11.26 -17.48
N PRO A 203 24.36 11.44 -18.66
CA PRO A 203 24.86 10.80 -19.88
C PRO A 203 26.22 11.36 -20.28
N LYS A 204 26.99 10.58 -21.05
CA LYS A 204 28.33 10.99 -21.48
C LYS A 204 28.30 12.35 -22.20
N GLY A 205 29.14 13.27 -21.74
CA GLY A 205 29.23 14.63 -22.28
C GLY A 205 28.33 15.65 -21.58
N ALA A 206 27.34 15.22 -20.79
CA ALA A 206 26.61 16.13 -19.93
C ALA A 206 27.47 16.57 -18.74
N SER A 207 27.19 17.76 -18.23
CA SER A 207 27.84 18.32 -17.04
C SER A 207 26.78 18.84 -16.07
N ILE A 208 27.12 18.88 -14.78
CA ILE A 208 26.24 19.39 -13.72
C ILE A 208 26.89 20.64 -13.12
N PRO A 209 26.66 21.83 -13.70
CA PRO A 209 27.29 23.06 -13.23
C PRO A 209 26.80 23.50 -11.84
N ASN A 210 25.61 23.08 -11.42
CA ASN A 210 25.07 23.41 -10.11
C ASN A 210 24.25 22.24 -9.55
N ALA A 211 24.48 21.91 -8.28
CA ALA A 211 23.65 20.96 -7.56
C ALA A 211 23.66 21.23 -6.05
N THR A 212 22.60 20.80 -5.38
CA THR A 212 22.47 20.80 -3.93
C THR A 212 21.99 19.43 -3.48
N LEU A 213 22.61 18.89 -2.44
CA LEU A 213 22.30 17.58 -1.88
C LEU A 213 21.99 17.71 -0.38
N ASP A 214 20.75 17.42 0.01
CA ASP A 214 20.29 17.25 1.39
C ASP A 214 20.09 15.75 1.64
N LEU A 215 21.14 15.07 2.10
CA LEU A 215 21.15 13.63 2.31
C LEU A 215 20.53 13.25 3.66
N ARG A 216 19.20 13.18 3.68
CA ARG A 216 18.40 12.62 4.78
C ARG A 216 17.09 12.09 4.23
N VAL A 217 16.40 11.24 4.99
CA VAL A 217 15.03 10.83 4.63
C VAL A 217 14.14 12.08 4.53
N GLY A 218 13.45 12.25 3.40
CA GLY A 218 12.68 13.45 3.05
C GLY A 218 13.52 14.62 2.53
N GLY A 219 14.85 14.54 2.56
CA GLY A 219 15.76 15.47 1.90
C GLY A 219 15.77 15.27 0.38
N MET A 220 16.53 16.09 -0.33
CA MET A 220 16.51 16.11 -1.79
C MET A 220 17.88 16.30 -2.44
N PHE A 221 18.03 15.77 -3.65
CA PHE A 221 19.08 16.17 -4.59
C PHE A 221 18.44 17.03 -5.68
N HIS A 222 18.86 18.28 -5.82
CA HIS A 222 18.40 19.19 -6.87
C HIS A 222 19.60 19.58 -7.74
N TYR A 223 19.48 19.42 -9.04
CA TYR A 223 20.59 19.65 -9.97
C TYR A 223 20.15 20.35 -11.25
N HIS A 224 21.10 21.06 -11.84
CA HIS A 224 21.04 21.60 -13.19
C HIS A 224 22.04 20.84 -14.06
N MET A 225 21.61 20.35 -15.22
CA MET A 225 22.40 19.57 -16.15
C MET A 225 22.44 20.23 -17.52
N SER A 226 23.66 20.44 -18.03
CA SER A 226 23.92 21.01 -19.34
C SER A 226 24.45 19.95 -20.29
N HIS A 227 23.87 19.88 -21.48
CA HIS A 227 24.27 18.96 -22.55
C HIS A 227 25.09 19.67 -23.64
N PRO A 228 25.99 18.96 -24.35
CA PRO A 228 26.80 19.54 -25.42
C PRO A 228 26.00 20.13 -26.59
N ASN A 229 24.76 19.69 -26.78
CA ASN A 229 23.85 20.22 -27.81
C ASN A 229 23.13 21.51 -27.38
N GLY A 230 23.49 22.08 -26.22
CA GLY A 230 22.88 23.29 -25.65
C GLY A 230 21.56 23.04 -24.91
N MET A 231 21.16 21.79 -24.72
CA MET A 231 19.98 21.46 -23.91
C MET A 231 20.31 21.56 -22.41
N GLU A 232 19.48 22.29 -21.68
CA GLU A 232 19.56 22.43 -20.23
C GLU A 232 18.39 21.71 -19.56
N MET A 233 18.64 21.03 -18.43
CA MET A 233 17.66 20.25 -17.69
C MET A 233 17.80 20.49 -16.19
N TRP A 234 16.68 20.57 -15.48
CA TRP A 234 16.65 20.59 -14.01
C TRP A 234 16.00 19.32 -13.51
N GLY A 235 16.58 18.71 -12.49
CA GLY A 235 16.07 17.47 -11.90
C GLY A 235 16.07 17.55 -10.39
N ARG A 236 15.07 16.91 -9.78
CA ARG A 236 14.93 16.80 -8.34
C ARG A 236 14.62 15.36 -7.93
N TRP A 237 15.36 14.85 -6.96
CA TRP A 237 15.10 13.56 -6.31
C TRP A 237 14.74 13.77 -4.84
N VAL A 238 13.87 12.92 -4.31
CA VAL A 238 13.55 12.89 -2.88
C VAL A 238 13.99 11.56 -2.30
N PHE A 239 14.80 11.59 -1.24
CA PHE A 239 15.26 10.37 -0.57
C PHE A 239 14.15 9.81 0.30
N ARG A 240 13.53 8.70 -0.11
CA ARG A 240 12.47 8.04 0.67
C ARG A 240 13.03 7.15 1.78
N THR A 241 14.12 6.44 1.50
CA THR A 241 14.78 5.54 2.45
C THR A 241 16.28 5.62 2.24
N ILE A 242 17.06 5.67 3.32
CA ILE A 242 18.52 5.66 3.30
C ILE A 242 18.99 4.56 4.25
N LYS A 243 19.74 3.60 3.73
CA LYS A 243 20.40 2.55 4.52
C LYS A 243 21.90 2.67 4.29
N PRO A 244 22.64 3.30 5.22
CA PRO A 244 24.10 3.41 5.11
C PRO A 244 24.77 2.05 4.94
N VAL A 245 25.99 2.10 4.39
CA VAL A 245 26.81 0.92 4.13
C VAL A 245 27.12 0.16 5.39
#